data_AF-A7GPL3-F1
#
_entry.id   AF-A7GPL3-F1
#
_cell.length_a   1.000
_cell.length_b   1.000
_cell.length_c   1.000
_cell.angle_alpha   90.00
_cell.angle_beta   90.00
_cell.angle_gamma   90.00
#
_symmetry.space_group_name_H-M   'P 1'
#
loop_
_entity.id
_entity.type
_entity.pdbx_description
1 polymer ?
#
loop_
_entity_poly.entity_id
_entity_poly.type
_entity_poly.pdbx_seq_one_letter_code
_entity_poly.pdbx_strand_id
1 'polypeptide(L)' 'MELRRIEEMIDLKKEELVMLVANYGFQHEKVLEVSQEIDKLINWIMFLR' A
#
# COMPACT_ATOMS: atom_id res chain seq x y z
N MET A 1 7.41 0.19 18.51
CA MET A 1 7.03 -1.15 18.01
C MET A 1 5.90 -1.08 16.99
N GLU A 2 4.93 -0.17 17.15
CA GLU A 2 3.83 -0.05 16.18
C GLU A 2 4.23 0.54 14.82
N LEU A 3 5.06 1.57 14.77
CA LEU A 3 5.55 2.15 13.50
C LEU A 3 6.21 1.11 12.58
N ARG A 4 7.06 0.24 13.15
CA ARG A 4 7.71 -0.86 12.40
C ARG A 4 6.69 -1.84 11.80
N ARG A 5 5.59 -2.13 12.50
CA ARG A 5 4.51 -2.97 11.97
C ARG A 5 3.76 -2.31 10.81
N ILE A 6 3.60 -0.98 10.86
CA ILE A 6 2.97 -0.23 9.77
C ILE A 6 3.90 -0.22 8.55
N GLU A 7 5.21 -0.03 8.74
CA GLU A 7 6.21 -0.12 7.68
C GLU A 7 6.22 -1.51 7.01
N GLU A 8 6.24 -2.59 7.81
CA GLU A 8 6.14 -3.98 7.31
C GLU A 8 4.83 -4.22 6.53
N MET A 9 3.70 -3.69 7.02
CA MET A 9 2.41 -3.82 6.35
C MET A 9 2.38 -3.06 5.01
N ILE A 10 3.03 -1.89 4.94
CA ILE A 10 3.18 -1.13 3.70
C ILE A 10 3.99 -1.94 2.68
N ASP A 11 5.08 -2.58 3.10
CA ASP A 11 5.94 -3.34 2.19
C ASP A 11 5.22 -4.58 1.63
N LEU A 12 4.48 -5.31 2.47
CA LEU A 12 3.62 -6.41 2.01
C LEU A 12 2.56 -5.95 1.01
N LYS A 13 1.91 -4.80 1.26
CA LYS A 13 0.91 -4.25 0.33
C LYS A 13 1.52 -3.76 -0.98
N LYS A 14 2.76 -3.27 -0.99
CA LYS A 14 3.47 -2.92 -2.24
C LYS A 14 3.69 -4.15 -3.11
N GLU A 15 4.09 -5.27 -2.52
CA GLU A 15 4.24 -6.53 -3.26
C GLU A 15 2.90 -7.01 -3.85
N GLU A 16 1.83 -6.93 -3.06
CA GLU A 16 0.47 -7.21 -3.53
C GLU A 16 0.07 -6.29 -4.70
N LEU A 17 0.33 -4.99 -4.60
CA LEU A 17 0.02 -4.02 -5.65
C LEU A 17 0.74 -4.37 -6.96
N VAL A 18 2.03 -4.72 -6.91
CA VAL A 18 2.80 -5.11 -8.11
C VAL A 18 2.18 -6.35 -8.75
N MET A 19 1.81 -7.36 -7.97
CA MET A 19 1.13 -8.55 -8.48
C MET A 19 -0.23 -8.23 -9.11
N LEU A 20 -1.01 -7.35 -8.49
CA LEU A 20 -2.31 -6.94 -9.02
C LEU A 20 -2.18 -6.12 -10.31
N VAL A 21 -1.21 -5.21 -10.39
CA VAL A 21 -0.90 -4.45 -11.60
C VAL A 21 -0.51 -5.39 -12.74
N ALA A 22 0.31 -6.41 -12.46
CA ALA A 22 0.72 -7.39 -13.46
C ALA A 22 -0.45 -8.22 -13.99
N ASN A 23 -1.41 -8.58 -13.13
CA ASN A 23 -2.55 -9.42 -13.48
C ASN A 23 -3.71 -8.66 -14.14
N TYR A 24 -4.00 -7.45 -13.66
CA TYR A 24 -5.22 -6.72 -14.00
C TYR A 24 -4.97 -5.38 -14.72
N GLY A 25 -3.73 -4.87 -14.68
CA GLY A 25 -3.38 -3.56 -15.21
C GLY A 25 -3.62 -2.41 -14.21
N PHE A 26 -2.95 -1.29 -14.45
CA PHE A 26 -2.89 -0.17 -13.50
C PHE A 26 -4.24 0.51 -13.21
N GLN A 27 -5.16 0.50 -14.19
CA GLN A 27 -6.45 1.18 -14.07
C GLN A 27 -7.55 0.31 -13.45
N HIS A 28 -7.24 -0.92 -13.07
CA HIS A 28 -8.23 -1.82 -12.48
C HIS A 28 -8.66 -1.31 -11.10
N GLU A 29 -9.96 -1.33 -10.79
CA GLU A 29 -10.53 -0.81 -9.55
C GLU A 29 -9.79 -1.33 -8.30
N LYS A 30 -9.60 -2.65 -8.21
CA LYS A 30 -8.83 -3.29 -7.13
C LYS A 30 -7.38 -2.78 -6.99
N VAL A 31 -6.72 -2.46 -8.10
CA VAL A 31 -5.35 -1.91 -8.07
C VAL A 31 -5.38 -0.49 -7.50
N LEU A 32 -6.37 0.31 -7.90
CA LEU A 32 -6.57 1.66 -7.39
C LEU A 32 -6.90 1.66 -5.89
N GLU A 33 -7.76 0.76 -5.43
CA GLU A 33 -8.09 0.59 -4.02
C GLU A 33 -6.85 0.29 -3.18
N VAL A 34 -6.07 -0.73 -3.57
CA VAL A 34 -4.84 -1.10 -2.85
C VAL A 34 -3.81 0.03 -2.87
N SER A 35 -3.68 0.74 -4.00
CA SER A 35 -2.80 1.93 -4.08
C SER A 35 -3.22 3.01 -3.08
N GLN A 36 -4.52 3.31 -2.98
CA GLN A 36 -5.04 4.32 -2.04
C GLN A 36 -4.87 3.90 -0.57
N GLU A 37 -4.98 2.61 -0.27
CA GLU A 37 -4.70 2.10 1.08
C GLU A 37 -3.24 2.29 1.47
N ILE A 38 -2.31 2.00 0.56
CA ILE A 38 -0.87 2.24 0.78
C ILE A 38 -0.63 3.74 1.03
N ASP A 39 -1.22 4.62 0.23
CA ASP A 39 -1.08 6.07 0.41
C ASP A 39 -1.60 6.54 1.77
N LYS A 40 -2.73 6.01 2.26
CA LYS A 40 -3.25 6.32 3.59
C LYS A 40 -2.27 5.91 4.69
N LEU A 41 -1.67 4.73 4.57
CA LEU A 41 -0.69 4.22 5.55
C LEU A 41 0.60 5.05 5.54
N ILE A 42 1.09 5.42 4.35
CA ILE A 42 2.25 6.31 4.22
C ILE A 42 1.95 7.67 4.83
N ASN A 43 0.81 8.27 4.49
CA ASN A 43 0.37 9.54 5.08
C ASN A 43 0.28 9.45 6.61
N TRP A 44 -0.27 8.37 7.15
CA TRP A 44 -0.32 8.16 8.60
C TRP A 44 1.08 8.19 9.23
N ILE A 45 2.06 7.49 8.63
CA ILE A 45 3.45 7.52 9.11
C ILE A 45 4.02 8.94 9.01
N MET A 46 3.78 9.65 7.90
CA MET A 46 4.29 11.01 7.69
C MET A 46 3.72 12.01 8.69
N PHE A 47 2.46 11.87 9.12
CA PHE A 47 1.85 12.75 10.11
C PHE A 47 2.22 12.39 11.55
N LEU A 48 2.59 11.14 11.82
CA LEU A 48 3.04 10.71 13.15
C LEU A 48 4.53 10.96 13.41
N ARG A 49 5.32 11.24 12.37
CA ARG A 49 6.77 11.41 12.44
C ARG A 49 7.17 12.88 12.41
#